data_AF-A5I3U2-F1
#
_entry.id   AF-A5I3U2-F1
#
_cell.length_a   1.000
_cell.length_b   1.000
_cell.length_c   1.000
_cell.angle_alpha   90.00
_cell.angle_beta   90.00
_cell.angle_gamma   90.00
#
_symmetry.space_group_name_H-M   'P 1'
#
loop_
_entity.id
_entity.type
_entity.pdbx_description
1 polymer ?
#
loop_
_entity_poly.entity_id
_entity_poly.type
_entity_poly.pdbx_seq_one_letter_code
_entity_poly.pdbx_strand_id
1 'polypeptide(L)'
;MIGNIGYLYYKEYFKDEYIHECKIQSKKYDEKNNPLIKINQKILDNSNIDILKNNKFKFIKEIQDKLYKKRIYFKTTYPGLIVGTGYSHILKEKEEFKLSLEFDYTTGLPVINGSSIKGMLRSVFYNKKDDEKLIEEKEKYIRDILKELIKKENPKFNGEFDFEELTNNIFEGKCKAKDKNGIHMSISERDIFLGATIDIEATIEEMKRTKQEKNNLLGEDYVTPHGEGKDKLKNPNPIKFLKVMPNVVWCFGFDLKDFNKDIPADIKKKLFKQILLDLGIGAKTNVGYGRLEFISY
;
A
#
# COMPACT_ATOMS: atom_id res chain seq x y z
N MET A 1 23.08 16.70 -3.39
CA MET A 1 21.81 17.35 -3.02
C MET A 1 20.80 16.24 -2.80
N ILE A 2 20.19 16.15 -1.61
CA ILE A 2 19.17 15.12 -1.31
C ILE A 2 17.92 15.51 -2.12
N GLY A 3 17.66 14.76 -3.19
CA GLY A 3 16.52 15.01 -4.07
C GLY A 3 15.24 14.43 -3.47
N ASN A 4 14.11 15.13 -3.65
CA ASN A 4 12.79 14.52 -3.46
C ASN A 4 12.70 13.30 -4.41
N ILE A 5 12.58 12.09 -3.87
CA ILE A 5 12.68 10.85 -4.66
C ILE A 5 11.55 10.77 -5.69
N GLY A 6 10.33 11.18 -5.29
CA GLY A 6 9.21 11.33 -6.20
C GLY A 6 9.50 12.28 -7.36
N TYR A 7 10.20 13.40 -7.13
CA TYR A 7 10.63 14.30 -8.20
C TYR A 7 11.68 13.65 -9.11
N LEU A 8 12.66 12.92 -8.54
CA LEU A 8 13.63 12.17 -9.33
C LEU A 8 12.92 11.16 -10.24
N TYR A 9 11.92 10.45 -9.72
CA TYR A 9 11.17 9.43 -10.44
C TYR A 9 10.18 10.02 -11.47
N TYR A 10 9.41 11.05 -11.13
CA TYR A 10 8.38 11.59 -12.04
C TYR A 10 8.88 12.64 -13.02
N LYS A 11 10.00 13.31 -12.73
CA LYS A 11 10.50 14.41 -13.57
C LYS A 11 11.88 14.11 -14.14
N GLU A 12 12.87 13.84 -13.30
CA GLU A 12 14.23 13.63 -13.83
C GLU A 12 14.32 12.37 -14.69
N TYR A 13 13.61 11.31 -14.31
CA TYR A 13 13.57 10.04 -15.04
C TYR A 13 13.12 10.17 -16.49
N PHE A 14 12.31 11.19 -16.78
CA PHE A 14 11.68 11.43 -18.08
C PHE A 14 12.16 12.74 -18.74
N LYS A 15 13.31 13.30 -18.32
CA LYS A 15 13.88 14.48 -18.98
C LYS A 15 14.33 14.15 -20.41
N ASP A 16 14.07 15.05 -21.34
CA ASP A 16 14.34 14.86 -22.77
C ASP A 16 15.80 14.50 -23.07
N GLU A 17 16.77 14.98 -22.28
CA GLU A 17 18.18 14.59 -22.39
C GLU A 17 18.37 13.07 -22.27
N TYR A 18 17.76 12.44 -21.25
CA TYR A 18 17.82 11.00 -21.04
C TYR A 18 17.07 10.24 -22.14
N ILE A 19 15.93 10.77 -22.59
CA ILE A 19 15.13 10.19 -23.67
C ILE A 19 15.91 10.24 -25.00
N HIS A 20 16.57 11.35 -25.28
CA HIS A 20 17.34 11.58 -26.48
C HIS A 20 18.62 10.74 -26.50
N GLU A 21 19.33 10.65 -25.36
CA GLU A 21 20.49 9.75 -25.19
C GLU A 21 20.12 8.28 -25.40
N CYS A 22 18.99 7.81 -24.84
CA CYS A 22 18.49 6.45 -25.08
C CYS A 22 18.20 6.20 -26.58
N LYS A 23 17.56 7.15 -27.25
CA LYS A 23 17.28 7.07 -28.70
C LYS A 23 18.55 7.05 -29.54
N ILE A 24 19.60 7.80 -29.17
CA ILE A 24 20.89 7.85 -29.87
C ILE A 24 21.68 6.53 -29.69
N GLN A 25 21.70 5.94 -28.49
CA GLN A 25 22.44 4.71 -28.20
C GLN A 25 21.85 3.44 -28.85
N SER A 26 20.62 3.49 -29.38
CA SER A 26 19.96 2.37 -30.08
C SER A 26 20.69 1.83 -31.32
N LYS A 27 21.78 2.49 -31.78
CA LYS A 27 22.62 2.02 -32.91
C LYS A 27 23.81 1.15 -32.50
N LYS A 28 24.22 1.14 -31.22
CA LYS A 28 25.22 0.23 -30.63
C LYS A 28 24.95 0.16 -29.12
N TYR A 29 24.05 -0.73 -28.71
CA TYR A 29 23.67 -0.90 -27.30
C TYR A 29 24.88 -1.34 -26.45
N ASP A 30 25.25 -0.52 -25.47
CA ASP A 30 26.25 -0.81 -24.44
C ASP A 30 25.57 -0.83 -23.07
N GLU A 31 25.41 -2.03 -22.49
CA GLU A 31 24.75 -2.25 -21.19
C GLU A 31 25.42 -1.44 -20.06
N LYS A 32 26.73 -1.13 -20.14
CA LYS A 32 27.42 -0.38 -19.07
C LYS A 32 27.19 1.13 -19.12
N ASN A 33 26.77 1.67 -20.27
CA ASN A 33 26.63 3.11 -20.49
C ASN A 33 25.17 3.58 -20.65
N ASN A 34 24.20 2.72 -20.32
CA ASN A 34 22.78 3.08 -20.38
C ASN A 34 22.46 4.18 -19.35
N PRO A 35 21.94 5.35 -19.78
CA PRO A 35 21.68 6.46 -18.87
C PRO A 35 20.55 6.16 -17.87
N LEU A 36 19.65 5.20 -18.17
CA LEU A 36 18.62 4.72 -17.23
C LEU A 36 19.23 4.05 -16.00
N ILE A 37 20.35 3.34 -16.15
CA ILE A 37 21.03 2.69 -15.01
C ILE A 37 21.53 3.74 -14.02
N LYS A 38 22.08 4.85 -14.52
CA LYS A 38 22.58 5.95 -13.67
C LYS A 38 21.47 6.59 -12.86
N ILE A 39 20.32 6.86 -13.48
CA ILE A 39 19.19 7.47 -12.77
C ILE A 39 18.46 6.47 -11.86
N ASN A 40 18.37 5.19 -12.25
CA ASN A 40 17.91 4.11 -11.37
C ASN A 40 18.74 4.08 -10.09
N GLN A 41 20.08 4.04 -10.22
CA GLN A 41 20.99 4.05 -9.08
C GLN A 41 20.83 5.32 -8.24
N LYS A 42 20.71 6.49 -8.88
CA LYS A 42 20.47 7.76 -8.18
C LYS A 42 19.18 7.72 -7.34
N ILE A 43 18.09 7.14 -7.86
CA ILE A 43 16.83 6.99 -7.12
C ILE A 43 17.02 6.07 -5.92
N LEU A 44 17.69 4.92 -6.11
CA LEU A 44 17.97 3.97 -5.04
C LEU A 44 18.85 4.60 -3.96
N ASP A 45 19.92 5.28 -4.33
CA ASP A 45 20.83 5.96 -3.40
C ASP A 45 20.12 7.04 -2.59
N ASN A 46 19.25 7.84 -3.22
CA ASN A 46 18.45 8.86 -2.52
C ASN A 46 17.36 8.26 -1.61
N SER A 47 17.07 6.96 -1.73
CA SER A 47 16.16 6.23 -0.82
C SER A 47 16.85 5.67 0.42
N ASN A 48 18.17 5.89 0.58
CA ASN A 48 18.88 5.49 1.78
C ASN A 48 18.37 6.25 3.01
N ILE A 49 17.98 5.51 4.05
CA ILE A 49 17.32 6.05 5.24
C ILE A 49 18.22 7.00 6.03
N ASP A 50 19.54 6.80 6.01
CA ASP A 50 20.49 7.65 6.72
C ASP A 50 20.56 9.04 6.08
N ILE A 51 20.33 9.13 4.77
CA ILE A 51 20.21 10.39 4.04
C ILE A 51 18.89 11.07 4.38
N LEU A 52 17.81 10.29 4.48
CA LEU A 52 16.47 10.78 4.77
C LEU A 52 16.32 11.27 6.22
N LYS A 53 17.08 10.74 7.18
CA LYS A 53 16.99 11.08 8.61
C LYS A 53 17.08 12.58 8.96
N ASN A 54 17.57 13.43 8.07
CA ASN A 54 17.63 14.88 8.27
C ASN A 54 16.23 15.49 8.49
N ASN A 55 16.14 16.50 9.37
CA ASN A 55 14.95 17.10 10.03
C ASN A 55 13.65 17.37 9.20
N LYS A 56 13.59 17.11 7.90
CA LYS A 56 12.42 17.29 7.04
C LYS A 56 11.24 16.36 7.39
N PHE A 57 11.48 15.22 8.05
CA PHE A 57 10.42 14.23 8.33
C PHE A 57 9.78 14.32 9.72
N LYS A 58 10.26 15.21 10.59
CA LYS A 58 9.56 15.54 11.85
C LYS A 58 8.13 16.00 11.60
N PHE A 59 7.92 16.75 10.51
CA PHE A 59 6.61 17.20 10.07
C PHE A 59 5.66 16.04 9.70
N ILE A 60 6.15 14.95 9.10
CA ILE A 60 5.31 13.78 8.79
C ILE A 60 4.81 13.15 10.09
N LYS A 61 5.71 12.97 11.07
CA LYS A 61 5.33 12.43 12.37
C LYS A 61 4.29 13.30 13.07
N GLU A 62 4.46 14.62 13.04
CA GLU A 62 3.47 15.56 13.59
C GLU A 62 2.11 15.49 12.87
N ILE A 63 2.09 15.32 11.54
CA ILE A 63 0.87 15.09 10.78
C ILE A 63 0.21 13.79 11.19
N GLN A 64 0.98 12.70 11.26
CA GLN A 64 0.48 11.38 11.67
C GLN A 64 -0.11 11.47 13.08
N ASP A 65 0.57 12.11 14.02
CA ASP A 65 0.12 12.28 15.40
C ASP A 65 -1.15 13.14 15.51
N LYS A 66 -1.28 14.20 14.70
CA LYS A 66 -2.43 15.13 14.76
C LYS A 66 -3.64 14.66 13.96
N LEU A 67 -3.44 14.07 12.78
CA LEU A 67 -4.52 13.69 11.88
C LEU A 67 -5.00 12.25 12.09
N TYR A 68 -4.11 11.32 12.45
CA TYR A 68 -4.47 9.90 12.49
C TYR A 68 -4.97 9.52 13.89
N LYS A 69 -6.23 9.87 14.20
CA LYS A 69 -6.88 9.52 15.47
C LYS A 69 -6.75 8.03 15.80
N LYS A 70 -6.95 7.17 14.80
CA LYS A 70 -6.70 5.73 14.91
C LYS A 70 -5.65 5.33 13.87
N ARG A 71 -4.53 4.80 14.36
CA ARG A 71 -3.38 4.38 13.54
C ARG A 71 -2.99 2.93 13.74
N ILE A 72 -2.54 2.29 12.67
CA ILE A 72 -2.01 0.92 12.69
C ILE A 72 -0.64 0.93 12.02
N TYR A 73 0.35 0.40 12.71
CA TYR A 73 1.71 0.30 12.18
C TYR A 73 1.96 -1.11 11.65
N PHE A 74 2.46 -1.18 10.43
CA PHE A 74 2.90 -2.42 9.81
C PHE A 74 4.26 -2.23 9.18
N LYS A 75 5.10 -3.25 9.20
CA LYS A 75 6.25 -3.30 8.29
C LYS A 75 5.93 -4.14 7.06
N THR A 76 6.53 -3.79 5.94
CA THR A 76 6.57 -4.65 4.75
C THR A 76 7.45 -5.86 5.00
N THR A 77 7.05 -7.01 4.49
CA THR A 77 7.85 -8.25 4.55
C THR A 77 8.38 -8.60 3.16
N TYR A 78 9.26 -9.60 3.06
CA TYR A 78 9.78 -10.08 1.78
C TYR A 78 8.63 -10.57 0.87
N PRO A 79 8.64 -10.24 -0.44
CA PRO A 79 9.68 -9.56 -1.23
C PRO A 79 9.63 -8.03 -1.23
N GLY A 80 8.69 -7.43 -0.50
CA GLY A 80 8.48 -5.98 -0.44
C GLY A 80 7.06 -5.60 -0.85
N LEU A 81 6.84 -4.34 -1.17
CA LEU A 81 5.54 -3.80 -1.57
C LEU A 81 5.62 -3.14 -2.94
N ILE A 82 4.62 -3.41 -3.77
CA ILE A 82 4.40 -2.74 -5.06
C ILE A 82 3.03 -2.05 -4.98
N VAL A 83 3.00 -0.74 -5.25
CA VAL A 83 1.79 0.07 -5.34
C VAL A 83 1.85 0.90 -6.61
N GLY A 84 0.72 1.30 -7.20
CA GLY A 84 0.77 2.20 -8.36
C GLY A 84 1.19 1.54 -9.69
N THR A 85 0.99 0.23 -9.86
CA THR A 85 1.31 -0.47 -11.13
C THR A 85 0.47 -0.05 -12.34
N GLY A 86 -0.50 0.85 -12.16
CA GLY A 86 -1.40 1.33 -13.22
C GLY A 86 -0.89 2.54 -14.01
N TYR A 87 0.26 3.11 -13.65
CA TYR A 87 0.83 4.25 -14.39
C TYR A 87 1.54 3.77 -15.68
N SER A 88 1.14 4.35 -16.82
CA SER A 88 1.66 4.01 -18.14
C SER A 88 3.15 4.38 -18.31
N HIS A 89 3.90 3.48 -18.93
CA HIS A 89 5.32 3.69 -19.31
C HIS A 89 5.45 4.58 -20.53
N ILE A 90 6.52 5.37 -20.56
CA ILE A 90 6.75 6.33 -21.65
C ILE A 90 7.87 5.85 -22.58
N LEU A 91 8.91 5.17 -22.07
CA LEU A 91 10.16 4.97 -22.82
C LEU A 91 10.24 3.62 -23.55
N LYS A 92 9.59 2.56 -23.05
CA LYS A 92 9.62 1.19 -23.59
C LYS A 92 11.04 0.59 -23.72
N GLU A 93 11.99 1.05 -22.89
CA GLU A 93 13.39 0.63 -22.93
C GLU A 93 13.71 -0.56 -21.99
N LYS A 94 14.81 -1.29 -22.24
CA LYS A 94 15.18 -2.54 -21.53
C LYS A 94 15.49 -2.33 -20.03
N GLU A 95 15.94 -1.13 -19.65
CA GLU A 95 16.34 -0.75 -18.27
C GLU A 95 15.35 0.21 -17.57
N GLU A 96 14.22 0.53 -18.21
CA GLU A 96 13.18 1.37 -17.63
C GLU A 96 12.49 0.63 -16.46
N PHE A 97 12.19 1.33 -15.38
CA PHE A 97 11.26 0.83 -14.37
C PHE A 97 9.84 0.75 -14.95
N LYS A 98 9.45 -0.45 -15.40
CA LYS A 98 8.14 -0.71 -16.01
C LYS A 98 7.04 -1.06 -15.01
N LEU A 99 7.25 -0.91 -13.70
CA LEU A 99 6.15 -0.73 -12.77
C LEU A 99 6.55 0.37 -11.81
N SER A 100 5.62 1.29 -11.58
CA SER A 100 5.84 2.50 -10.81
C SER A 100 5.45 2.32 -9.36
N LEU A 101 5.89 3.26 -8.53
CA LEU A 101 5.33 3.52 -7.21
C LEU A 101 4.55 4.83 -7.25
N GLU A 102 3.62 4.99 -6.30
CA GLU A 102 3.00 6.26 -6.03
C GLU A 102 3.80 7.02 -4.97
N PHE A 103 4.17 8.27 -5.24
CA PHE A 103 4.93 9.11 -4.33
C PHE A 103 4.14 10.34 -3.92
N ASP A 104 4.21 10.69 -2.64
CA ASP A 104 3.68 11.95 -2.14
C ASP A 104 4.52 13.12 -2.68
N TYR A 105 3.86 14.12 -3.27
CA TYR A 105 4.54 15.23 -3.95
C TYR A 105 5.36 16.10 -3.00
N THR A 106 4.93 16.25 -1.75
CA THR A 106 5.58 17.13 -0.77
C THR A 106 6.84 16.47 -0.20
N THR A 107 6.72 15.23 0.24
CA THR A 107 7.77 14.50 0.95
C THR A 107 8.69 13.74 -0.01
N GLY A 108 8.18 13.37 -1.18
CA GLY A 108 8.87 12.51 -2.14
C GLY A 108 8.94 11.05 -1.73
N LEU A 109 8.25 10.64 -0.66
CA LEU A 109 8.22 9.26 -0.19
C LEU A 109 7.08 8.47 -0.83
N PRO A 110 7.23 7.14 -0.98
CA PRO A 110 6.13 6.28 -1.36
C PRO A 110 4.91 6.45 -0.44
N VAL A 111 3.72 6.45 -1.02
CA VAL A 111 2.44 6.59 -0.30
C VAL A 111 1.45 5.52 -0.81
N ILE A 112 0.59 5.05 0.09
CA ILE A 112 -0.58 4.25 -0.30
C ILE A 112 -1.81 5.10 -0.14
N ASN A 113 -2.55 5.35 -1.22
CA ASN A 113 -3.77 6.15 -1.16
C ASN A 113 -4.84 5.53 -0.28
N GLY A 114 -5.59 6.39 0.44
CA GLY A 114 -6.74 5.97 1.24
C GLY A 114 -7.81 5.25 0.43
N SER A 115 -7.97 5.59 -0.85
CA SER A 115 -8.85 4.88 -1.79
C SER A 115 -8.38 3.45 -2.07
N SER A 116 -7.07 3.21 -2.14
CA SER A 116 -6.50 1.87 -2.34
C SER A 116 -6.68 1.01 -1.08
N ILE A 117 -6.46 1.60 0.10
CA ILE A 117 -6.71 0.95 1.39
C ILE A 117 -8.20 0.60 1.52
N LYS A 118 -9.08 1.57 1.25
CA LYS A 118 -10.54 1.39 1.25
C LYS A 118 -10.96 0.32 0.26
N GLY A 119 -10.43 0.32 -0.96
CA GLY A 119 -10.74 -0.65 -2.01
C GLY A 119 -10.34 -2.07 -1.63
N MET A 120 -9.13 -2.24 -1.06
CA MET A 120 -8.68 -3.54 -0.55
C MET A 120 -9.59 -4.02 0.58
N LEU A 121 -9.84 -3.19 1.60
CA LEU A 121 -10.72 -3.56 2.71
C LEU A 121 -12.12 -3.91 2.21
N ARG A 122 -12.73 -3.08 1.35
CA ARG A 122 -14.07 -3.28 0.77
C ARG A 122 -14.17 -4.58 -0.04
N SER A 123 -13.06 -5.10 -0.58
CA SER A 123 -13.06 -6.30 -1.43
C SER A 123 -13.53 -7.56 -0.72
N VAL A 124 -13.48 -7.62 0.62
CA VAL A 124 -13.96 -8.74 1.44
C VAL A 124 -15.27 -8.48 2.16
N PHE A 125 -15.89 -7.32 1.92
CA PHE A 125 -17.21 -7.01 2.45
C PHE A 125 -18.30 -7.29 1.42
N TYR A 126 -19.55 -7.07 1.81
CA TYR A 126 -20.72 -7.31 0.99
C TYR A 126 -20.65 -6.56 -0.34
N ASN A 127 -20.96 -7.27 -1.42
CA ASN A 127 -21.08 -6.69 -2.74
C ASN A 127 -22.20 -7.41 -3.50
N LYS A 128 -23.24 -6.66 -3.87
CA LYS A 128 -24.41 -7.18 -4.57
C LYS A 128 -24.08 -7.86 -5.92
N LYS A 129 -22.91 -7.60 -6.50
CA LYS A 129 -22.48 -8.21 -7.77
C LYS A 129 -21.84 -9.59 -7.60
N ASP A 130 -21.49 -9.97 -6.38
CA ASP A 130 -20.91 -11.28 -6.09
C ASP A 130 -22.01 -12.34 -6.09
N ASP A 131 -21.66 -13.59 -6.40
CA ASP A 131 -22.58 -14.70 -6.25
C ASP A 131 -22.87 -15.01 -4.76
N GLU A 132 -24.02 -15.65 -4.50
CA GLU A 132 -24.49 -15.95 -3.13
C GLU A 132 -23.44 -16.69 -2.30
N LYS A 133 -22.75 -17.67 -2.90
CA LYS A 133 -21.71 -18.45 -2.21
C LYS A 133 -20.54 -17.57 -1.79
N LEU A 134 -20.06 -16.69 -2.67
CA LEU A 134 -18.98 -15.77 -2.33
C LEU A 134 -19.41 -14.77 -1.23
N ILE A 135 -20.67 -14.32 -1.24
CA ILE A 135 -21.23 -13.46 -0.19
C ILE A 135 -21.23 -14.19 1.16
N GLU A 136 -21.68 -15.45 1.20
CA GLU A 136 -21.69 -16.28 2.42
C GLU A 136 -20.29 -16.48 3.00
N GLU A 137 -19.29 -16.80 2.16
CA GLU A 137 -17.91 -17.00 2.61
C GLU A 137 -17.29 -15.70 3.16
N LYS A 138 -17.55 -14.56 2.51
CA LYS A 138 -17.11 -13.25 3.00
C LYS A 138 -17.77 -12.88 4.31
N GLU A 139 -19.08 -13.11 4.43
CA GLU A 139 -19.82 -12.86 5.65
C GLU A 139 -19.28 -13.71 6.80
N LYS A 140 -19.07 -15.00 6.56
CA LYS A 140 -18.50 -15.94 7.53
C LYS A 140 -17.11 -15.48 7.98
N TYR A 141 -16.23 -15.12 7.05
CA TYR A 141 -14.91 -14.60 7.35
C TYR A 141 -14.95 -13.37 8.27
N ILE A 142 -15.77 -12.36 7.95
CA ILE A 142 -15.92 -11.16 8.78
C ILE A 142 -16.53 -11.50 10.14
N ARG A 143 -17.53 -12.39 10.17
CA ARG A 143 -18.21 -12.82 11.39
C ARG A 143 -17.28 -13.55 12.35
N ASP A 144 -16.42 -14.43 11.84
CA ASP A 144 -15.45 -15.16 12.65
C ASP A 144 -14.44 -14.22 13.29
N ILE A 145 -13.90 -13.25 12.53
CA ILE A 145 -12.99 -12.23 13.07
C ILE A 145 -13.70 -11.37 14.13
N LEU A 146 -14.92 -10.86 13.84
CA LEU A 146 -15.65 -10.03 14.79
C LEU A 146 -16.01 -10.78 16.07
N LYS A 147 -16.39 -12.06 15.96
CA LYS A 147 -16.69 -12.92 17.11
C LYS A 147 -15.45 -13.11 17.98
N GLU A 148 -14.30 -13.37 17.40
CA GLU A 148 -13.00 -13.45 18.10
C GLU A 148 -12.63 -12.13 18.82
N LEU A 149 -12.81 -11.00 18.14
CA LEU A 149 -12.46 -9.69 18.66
C LEU A 149 -13.40 -9.22 19.78
N ILE A 150 -14.71 -9.37 19.59
CA ILE A 150 -15.72 -8.87 20.51
C ILE A 150 -15.88 -9.79 21.72
N LYS A 151 -15.74 -11.12 21.59
CA LYS A 151 -15.82 -12.03 22.75
C LYS A 151 -14.84 -11.67 23.87
N LYS A 152 -13.69 -11.08 23.52
CA LYS A 152 -12.70 -10.59 24.49
C LYS A 152 -13.20 -9.42 25.32
N GLU A 153 -14.10 -8.59 24.78
CA GLU A 153 -14.62 -7.37 25.41
C GLU A 153 -16.05 -7.55 25.95
N ASN A 154 -16.90 -8.29 25.23
CA ASN A 154 -18.28 -8.60 25.58
C ASN A 154 -18.56 -10.10 25.37
N PRO A 155 -18.42 -10.94 26.41
CA PRO A 155 -18.64 -12.39 26.31
C PRO A 155 -20.07 -12.80 25.89
N LYS A 156 -21.05 -11.89 26.00
CA LYS A 156 -22.45 -12.14 25.64
C LYS A 156 -22.76 -11.85 24.18
N PHE A 157 -21.80 -11.38 23.39
CA PHE A 157 -22.00 -11.11 21.98
C PHE A 157 -22.30 -12.41 21.23
N ASN A 158 -23.50 -12.49 20.63
CA ASN A 158 -23.97 -13.68 19.91
C ASN A 158 -23.41 -13.78 18.48
N GLY A 159 -22.66 -12.77 18.02
CA GLY A 159 -22.10 -12.75 16.68
C GLY A 159 -23.02 -12.17 15.62
N GLU A 160 -24.22 -11.71 15.97
CA GLU A 160 -25.20 -11.22 15.00
C GLU A 160 -24.96 -9.75 14.61
N PHE A 161 -24.91 -9.51 13.31
CA PHE A 161 -24.95 -8.19 12.70
C PHE A 161 -25.48 -8.34 11.26
N ASP A 162 -26.02 -7.25 10.71
CA ASP A 162 -26.37 -7.16 9.29
C ASP A 162 -25.11 -6.83 8.48
N PHE A 163 -24.67 -7.78 7.66
CA PHE A 163 -23.43 -7.69 6.88
C PHE A 163 -23.47 -6.58 5.82
N GLU A 164 -24.62 -6.41 5.16
CA GLU A 164 -24.82 -5.34 4.18
C GLU A 164 -24.87 -3.97 4.87
N GLU A 165 -25.53 -3.86 6.02
CA GLU A 165 -25.58 -2.62 6.78
C GLU A 165 -24.21 -2.19 7.31
N LEU A 166 -23.44 -3.12 7.89
CA LEU A 166 -22.07 -2.86 8.34
C LEU A 166 -21.21 -2.36 7.16
N THR A 167 -21.33 -3.02 6.01
CA THR A 167 -20.61 -2.63 4.79
C THR A 167 -20.98 -1.22 4.33
N ASN A 168 -22.28 -0.91 4.26
CA ASN A 168 -22.78 0.39 3.85
C ASN A 168 -22.40 1.51 4.82
N ASN A 169 -22.35 1.22 6.12
CA ASN A 169 -21.90 2.17 7.13
C ASN A 169 -20.42 2.52 6.93
N ILE A 170 -19.57 1.51 6.81
CA ILE A 170 -18.12 1.68 6.70
C ILE A 170 -17.73 2.35 5.37
N PHE A 171 -18.29 1.88 4.25
CA PHE A 171 -17.78 2.25 2.93
C PHE A 171 -18.65 3.28 2.19
N GLU A 172 -19.94 3.33 2.44
CA GLU A 172 -20.87 4.19 1.68
C GLU A 172 -21.38 5.38 2.53
N GLY A 173 -21.10 5.38 3.83
CA GLY A 173 -21.57 6.41 4.75
C GLY A 173 -23.09 6.43 4.85
N LYS A 174 -23.72 5.25 4.88
CA LYS A 174 -25.18 5.08 5.00
C LYS A 174 -25.52 4.30 6.27
N CYS A 175 -26.63 4.63 6.92
CA CYS A 175 -27.15 3.88 8.07
C CYS A 175 -28.66 3.64 7.90
N LYS A 176 -29.14 2.44 8.23
CA LYS A 176 -30.57 2.07 8.09
C LYS A 176 -31.44 2.63 9.23
N ALA A 177 -30.83 3.17 10.29
CA ALA A 177 -31.52 3.59 11.52
C ALA A 177 -32.63 4.66 11.36
N LYS A 178 -32.90 5.18 10.16
CA LYS A 178 -33.95 6.19 9.93
C LYS A 178 -34.75 6.08 8.61
N ASP A 179 -34.43 5.17 7.68
CA ASP A 179 -35.24 4.91 6.46
C ASP A 179 -34.83 3.56 5.81
N LYS A 180 -35.76 2.86 5.15
CA LYS A 180 -35.54 1.58 4.44
C LYS A 180 -34.50 1.69 3.30
N ASN A 181 -34.29 2.91 2.78
CA ASN A 181 -33.29 3.21 1.76
C ASN A 181 -31.93 3.67 2.32
N GLY A 182 -31.82 3.84 3.65
CA GLY A 182 -30.64 4.32 4.37
C GLY A 182 -30.42 5.84 4.22
N ILE A 183 -30.20 6.54 5.34
CA ILE A 183 -29.84 7.97 5.30
C ILE A 183 -28.34 8.11 5.09
N HIS A 184 -27.95 9.00 4.17
CA HIS A 184 -26.55 9.41 4.02
C HIS A 184 -26.11 10.21 5.25
N MET A 185 -25.07 9.73 5.91
CA MET A 185 -24.47 10.37 7.09
C MET A 185 -23.72 11.64 6.68
N SER A 186 -23.53 12.61 7.56
CA SER A 186 -22.65 13.75 7.29
C SER A 186 -21.19 13.30 7.21
N ILE A 187 -20.30 14.05 6.54
CA ILE A 187 -18.87 13.69 6.40
C ILE A 187 -18.23 13.44 7.77
N SER A 188 -18.57 14.25 8.79
CA SER A 188 -18.06 14.12 10.15
C SER A 188 -18.47 12.83 10.87
N GLU A 189 -19.51 12.17 10.40
CA GLU A 189 -20.05 10.92 10.97
C GLU A 189 -19.64 9.68 10.15
N ARG A 190 -18.91 9.86 9.04
CA ARG A 190 -18.45 8.75 8.20
C ARG A 190 -17.08 8.25 8.64
N ASP A 191 -16.79 7.00 8.32
CA ASP A 191 -15.43 6.48 8.37
C ASP A 191 -14.60 7.11 7.24
N ILE A 192 -13.41 7.61 7.59
CA ILE A 192 -12.45 8.20 6.67
C ILE A 192 -11.19 7.34 6.64
N PHE A 193 -10.86 6.84 5.45
CA PHE A 193 -9.65 6.09 5.17
C PHE A 193 -8.57 7.06 4.69
N LEU A 194 -7.59 7.33 5.55
CA LEU A 194 -6.46 8.19 5.18
C LEU A 194 -5.43 7.35 4.41
N GLY A 195 -4.51 8.02 3.73
CA GLY A 195 -3.38 7.32 3.09
C GLY A 195 -2.44 6.71 4.13
N ALA A 196 -1.75 5.63 3.75
CA ALA A 196 -0.66 5.10 4.55
C ALA A 196 0.66 5.77 4.14
N THR A 197 1.39 6.25 5.13
CA THR A 197 2.66 6.97 4.95
C THR A 197 3.79 6.23 5.66
N ILE A 198 5.01 6.35 5.17
CA ILE A 198 6.19 5.74 5.80
C ILE A 198 6.53 6.50 7.08
N ASP A 199 6.76 5.77 8.16
CA ASP A 199 7.34 6.29 9.40
C ASP A 199 8.85 6.04 9.37
N ILE A 200 9.62 7.12 9.15
CA ILE A 200 11.08 7.06 8.96
C ILE A 200 11.79 6.64 10.25
N GLU A 201 11.36 7.13 11.42
CA GLU A 201 12.01 6.81 12.69
C GLU A 201 11.80 5.35 13.05
N ALA A 202 10.55 4.90 12.97
CA ALA A 202 10.16 3.50 13.11
C ALA A 202 10.92 2.58 12.14
N THR A 203 11.07 3.00 10.88
CA THR A 203 11.79 2.23 9.87
C THR A 203 13.27 2.09 10.23
N ILE A 204 13.92 3.15 10.72
CA ILE A 204 15.32 3.09 11.17
C ILE A 204 15.47 2.10 12.32
N GLU A 205 14.56 2.12 13.30
CA GLU A 205 14.59 1.20 14.43
C GLU A 205 14.41 -0.25 13.98
N GLU A 206 13.45 -0.50 13.09
CA GLU A 206 13.15 -1.85 12.60
C GLU A 206 14.27 -2.41 11.71
N MET A 207 14.86 -1.60 10.83
CA MET A 207 16.00 -2.02 10.01
C MET A 207 17.23 -2.36 10.87
N LYS A 208 17.45 -1.62 11.97
CA LYS A 208 18.50 -1.95 12.96
C LYS A 208 18.21 -3.25 13.69
N ARG A 209 16.97 -3.41 14.17
CA ARG A 209 16.52 -4.62 14.90
C ARG A 209 16.67 -5.88 14.05
N THR A 210 16.36 -5.79 12.76
CA THR A 210 16.43 -6.89 11.81
C THR A 210 17.81 -7.07 11.16
N LYS A 211 18.79 -6.20 11.49
CA LYS A 211 20.14 -6.19 10.91
C LYS A 211 20.12 -6.16 9.37
N GLN A 212 19.24 -5.34 8.80
CA GLN A 212 19.12 -5.22 7.36
C GLN A 212 20.42 -4.70 6.76
N GLU A 213 20.96 -5.41 5.75
CA GLU A 213 22.26 -5.06 5.14
C GLU A 213 22.20 -3.75 4.33
N LYS A 214 21.07 -3.50 3.66
CA LYS A 214 20.86 -2.30 2.82
C LYS A 214 19.81 -1.39 3.44
N ASN A 215 20.23 -0.21 3.87
CA ASN A 215 19.37 0.80 4.51
C ASN A 215 18.47 1.58 3.51
N ASN A 216 18.11 1.00 2.37
CA ASN A 216 17.32 1.67 1.34
C ASN A 216 15.82 1.38 1.53
N LEU A 217 14.99 2.42 1.41
CA LEU A 217 13.53 2.27 1.37
C LEU A 217 13.07 1.61 0.07
N LEU A 218 13.80 1.83 -1.02
CA LEU A 218 13.46 1.36 -2.35
C LEU A 218 14.48 0.33 -2.85
N GLY A 219 14.00 -0.57 -3.70
CA GLY A 219 14.83 -1.53 -4.42
C GLY A 219 14.26 -1.81 -5.80
N GLU A 220 15.08 -2.45 -6.62
CA GLU A 220 14.63 -2.98 -7.91
C GLU A 220 14.36 -4.49 -7.81
N ASP A 221 13.47 -4.97 -8.67
CA ASP A 221 13.21 -6.39 -8.86
C ASP A 221 12.74 -6.63 -10.31
N TYR A 222 12.61 -7.89 -10.71
CA TYR A 222 12.32 -8.29 -12.08
C TYR A 222 11.15 -9.29 -12.11
N VAL A 223 10.18 -9.05 -12.99
CA VAL A 223 9.17 -10.05 -13.35
C VAL A 223 9.46 -10.58 -14.74
N THR A 224 9.53 -11.89 -14.89
CA THR A 224 9.59 -12.55 -16.19
C THR A 224 8.23 -13.16 -16.52
N PRO A 225 7.36 -12.47 -17.30
CA PRO A 225 6.10 -13.07 -17.73
C PRO A 225 6.41 -14.29 -18.61
N HIS A 226 5.85 -15.44 -18.24
CA HIS A 226 5.91 -16.63 -19.08
C HIS A 226 4.84 -16.52 -20.17
N GLY A 227 5.23 -16.72 -21.44
CA GLY A 227 4.28 -16.74 -22.56
C GLY A 227 3.33 -17.93 -22.50
N GLU A 228 2.19 -17.84 -23.18
CA GLU A 228 1.25 -18.94 -23.34
C GLU A 228 1.55 -19.79 -24.59
N GLY A 229 1.11 -21.04 -24.61
CA GLY A 229 1.24 -21.92 -25.79
C GLY A 229 2.68 -22.06 -26.31
N LYS A 230 2.91 -21.71 -27.58
CA LYS A 230 4.21 -21.81 -28.27
C LYS A 230 5.26 -20.83 -27.73
N ASP A 231 4.86 -19.80 -27.00
CA ASP A 231 5.77 -18.79 -26.43
C ASP A 231 6.39 -19.22 -25.08
N LYS A 232 6.00 -20.37 -24.52
CA LYS A 232 6.62 -20.96 -23.31
C LYS A 232 8.10 -21.30 -23.48
N LEU A 233 8.53 -21.59 -24.71
CA LEU A 233 9.92 -21.95 -25.04
C LEU A 233 10.76 -20.73 -25.47
N LYS A 234 10.16 -19.54 -25.57
CA LYS A 234 10.91 -18.31 -25.81
C LYS A 234 11.56 -17.85 -24.51
N ASN A 235 12.79 -17.35 -24.62
CA ASN A 235 13.47 -16.72 -23.49
C ASN A 235 12.62 -15.57 -22.95
N PRO A 236 12.30 -15.56 -21.64
CA PRO A 236 11.48 -14.51 -21.07
C PRO A 236 12.23 -13.18 -21.10
N ASN A 237 11.50 -12.09 -21.37
CA ASN A 237 12.04 -10.74 -21.27
C ASN A 237 11.83 -10.22 -19.84
N PRO A 238 12.89 -10.00 -19.04
CA PRO A 238 12.76 -9.45 -17.71
C PRO A 238 12.13 -8.06 -17.77
N ILE A 239 11.16 -7.84 -16.88
CA ILE A 239 10.53 -6.55 -16.64
C ILE A 239 11.06 -6.03 -15.32
N LYS A 240 11.99 -5.08 -15.38
CA LYS A 240 12.51 -4.36 -14.21
C LYS A 240 11.44 -3.45 -13.63
N PHE A 241 11.31 -3.42 -12.31
CA PHE A 241 10.40 -2.50 -11.62
C PHE A 241 10.94 -2.04 -10.27
N LEU A 242 10.39 -0.93 -9.80
CA LEU A 242 10.70 -0.34 -8.51
C LEU A 242 9.74 -0.88 -7.45
N LYS A 243 10.26 -1.22 -6.28
CA LYS A 243 9.48 -1.68 -5.12
C LYS A 243 9.92 -0.98 -3.84
N VAL A 244 9.04 -1.00 -2.85
CA VAL A 244 9.41 -0.69 -1.47
C VAL A 244 10.00 -1.94 -0.83
N MET A 245 11.14 -1.78 -0.17
CA MET A 245 11.89 -2.88 0.45
C MET A 245 11.16 -3.46 1.68
N PRO A 246 11.53 -4.67 2.12
CA PRO A 246 11.13 -5.18 3.44
C PRO A 246 11.58 -4.26 4.59
N ASN A 247 10.97 -4.46 5.76
CA ASN A 247 11.22 -3.74 7.01
C ASN A 247 10.97 -2.23 6.96
N VAL A 248 10.30 -1.73 5.91
CA VAL A 248 9.80 -0.36 5.85
C VAL A 248 8.51 -0.28 6.63
N VAL A 249 8.46 0.61 7.62
CA VAL A 249 7.30 0.78 8.50
C VAL A 249 6.34 1.81 7.93
N TRP A 250 5.08 1.42 7.86
CA TRP A 250 3.95 2.19 7.36
C TRP A 250 2.97 2.49 8.48
N CYS A 251 2.52 3.74 8.53
CA CYS A 251 1.47 4.22 9.40
C CYS A 251 0.17 4.32 8.61
N PHE A 252 -0.79 3.43 8.87
CA PHE A 252 -2.13 3.45 8.27
C PHE A 252 -3.05 4.29 9.15
N GLY A 253 -3.56 5.40 8.62
CA GLY A 253 -4.42 6.33 9.33
C GLY A 253 -5.91 6.14 9.04
N PHE A 254 -6.73 6.26 10.09
CA PHE A 254 -8.18 6.20 9.99
C PHE A 254 -8.85 7.21 10.93
N ASP A 255 -9.97 7.80 10.50
CA ASP A 255 -10.97 8.42 11.39
C ASP A 255 -12.22 7.54 11.36
N LEU A 256 -12.35 6.65 12.35
CA LEU A 256 -13.43 5.67 12.43
C LEU A 256 -14.47 6.10 13.46
N LYS A 257 -15.75 5.86 13.15
CA LYS A 257 -16.89 6.11 14.05
C LYS A 257 -17.45 4.81 14.58
N ASP A 258 -18.27 4.85 15.63
CA ASP A 258 -18.93 3.63 16.11
C ASP A 258 -20.02 3.21 15.12
N PHE A 259 -20.14 1.91 14.85
CA PHE A 259 -21.27 1.39 14.08
C PHE A 259 -22.48 1.19 15.00
N ASN A 260 -22.27 0.48 16.11
CA ASN A 260 -23.22 0.29 17.18
C ASN A 260 -22.46 0.01 18.50
N LYS A 261 -23.19 -0.35 19.56
CA LYS A 261 -22.59 -0.63 20.87
C LYS A 261 -21.60 -1.79 20.89
N ASP A 262 -21.82 -2.80 20.04
CA ASP A 262 -21.00 -4.02 19.99
C ASP A 262 -19.82 -3.89 19.01
N ILE A 263 -19.94 -3.02 18.00
CA ILE A 263 -18.91 -2.75 16.99
C ILE A 263 -18.51 -1.26 17.07
N PRO A 264 -17.78 -0.85 18.11
CA PRO A 264 -17.19 0.47 18.20
C PRO A 264 -16.04 0.63 17.20
N ALA A 265 -15.59 1.88 17.03
CA ALA A 265 -14.52 2.27 16.14
C ALA A 265 -13.20 1.48 16.37
N ASP A 266 -12.91 1.09 17.62
CA ASP A 266 -11.71 0.28 17.94
C ASP A 266 -11.84 -1.18 17.52
N ILE A 267 -13.03 -1.77 17.55
CA ILE A 267 -13.27 -3.09 16.97
C ILE A 267 -13.11 -3.04 15.46
N LYS A 268 -13.62 -1.99 14.79
CA LYS A 268 -13.38 -1.80 13.34
C LYS A 268 -11.90 -1.67 13.01
N LYS A 269 -11.14 -0.91 13.80
CA LYS A 269 -9.68 -0.81 13.66
C LYS A 269 -8.99 -2.18 13.74
N LYS A 270 -9.38 -3.02 14.72
CA LYS A 270 -8.84 -4.37 14.89
C LYS A 270 -9.25 -5.31 13.75
N LEU A 271 -10.49 -5.19 13.25
CA LEU A 271 -10.96 -5.91 12.06
C LEU A 271 -10.12 -5.54 10.83
N PHE A 272 -9.91 -4.26 10.56
CA PHE A 272 -9.09 -3.80 9.43
C PHE A 272 -7.65 -4.25 9.57
N LYS A 273 -7.10 -4.24 10.80
CA LYS A 273 -5.78 -4.80 11.07
C LYS A 273 -5.71 -6.27 10.62
N GLN A 274 -6.68 -7.09 11.02
CA GLN A 274 -6.69 -8.51 10.70
C GLN A 274 -6.81 -8.74 9.20
N ILE A 275 -7.72 -8.04 8.51
CA ILE A 275 -7.88 -8.12 7.05
C ILE A 275 -6.59 -7.75 6.31
N LEU A 276 -5.90 -6.69 6.74
CA LEU A 276 -4.63 -6.26 6.17
C LEU A 276 -3.52 -7.31 6.35
N LEU A 277 -3.49 -8.02 7.48
CA LEU A 277 -2.53 -9.11 7.72
C LEU A 277 -2.83 -10.32 6.83
N ASP A 278 -4.10 -10.70 6.70
CA ASP A 278 -4.50 -11.92 6.00
C ASP A 278 -4.35 -11.78 4.48
N LEU A 279 -4.65 -10.60 3.93
CA LEU A 279 -4.69 -10.38 2.47
C LEU A 279 -3.48 -9.62 1.92
N GLY A 280 -2.84 -8.78 2.74
CA GLY A 280 -1.85 -7.81 2.27
C GLY A 280 -2.46 -6.65 1.50
N ILE A 281 -1.61 -5.81 0.91
CA ILE A 281 -2.01 -4.62 0.16
C ILE A 281 -1.11 -4.36 -1.05
N GLY A 282 -1.65 -3.72 -2.08
CA GLY A 282 -0.90 -3.39 -3.30
C GLY A 282 -1.03 -4.47 -4.38
N ALA A 283 -0.09 -4.50 -5.31
CA ALA A 283 -0.12 -5.41 -6.44
C ALA A 283 0.59 -6.73 -6.13
N LYS A 284 0.21 -7.79 -6.85
CA LYS A 284 0.89 -9.10 -6.84
C LYS A 284 0.93 -9.78 -5.46
N THR A 285 -0.10 -9.60 -4.63
CA THR A 285 -0.24 -10.23 -3.31
C THR A 285 -0.26 -11.76 -3.34
N ASN A 286 -0.74 -12.35 -4.45
CA ASN A 286 -0.75 -13.79 -4.68
C ASN A 286 0.66 -14.41 -4.83
N VAL A 287 1.68 -13.61 -5.14
CA VAL A 287 3.08 -14.05 -5.24
C VAL A 287 3.95 -13.49 -4.11
N GLY A 288 3.31 -13.05 -3.02
CA GLY A 288 3.97 -12.66 -1.77
C GLY A 288 4.21 -11.17 -1.58
N TYR A 289 4.08 -10.33 -2.61
CA TYR A 289 4.23 -8.87 -2.44
C TYR A 289 3.15 -8.29 -1.54
N GLY A 290 3.46 -7.19 -0.86
CA GLY A 290 2.46 -6.46 -0.08
C GLY A 290 2.03 -7.16 1.20
N ARG A 291 2.74 -8.21 1.63
CA ARG A 291 2.53 -8.87 2.91
C ARG A 291 3.09 -8.00 4.04
N LEU A 292 2.30 -7.92 5.11
CA LEU A 292 2.53 -7.02 6.23
C LEU A 292 2.76 -7.80 7.52
N GLU A 293 3.61 -7.27 8.38
CA GLU A 293 3.76 -7.74 9.77
C GLU A 293 3.42 -6.58 10.71
N PHE A 294 2.60 -6.85 11.72
CA PHE A 294 2.16 -5.83 12.66
C PHE A 294 3.30 -5.38 13.58
N ILE A 295 3.40 -4.08 13.81
CA ILE A 295 4.33 -3.49 14.78
C ILE A 295 3.54 -2.90 15.94
N SER A 296 3.83 -3.37 17.15
CA SER A 296 3.35 -2.76 18.40
C SER A 296 4.39 -1.79 18.92
N TYR A 297 4.00 -0.52 19.09
CA TYR A 297 4.71 0.47 19.91
C TYR A 297 3.95 0.67 21.21
#